data_AF-A0A2N3GCD6-F1
#
_entry.id   AF-A0A2N3GCD6-F1
#
_cell.length_a   1.000
_cell.length_b   1.000
_cell.length_c   1.000
_cell.angle_alpha   90.00
_cell.angle_beta   90.00
_cell.angle_gamma   90.00
#
_symmetry.space_group_name_H-M   'P 1'
#
loop_
_entity.id
_entity.type
_entity.pdbx_description
1 polymer ?
#
loop_
_entity_poly.entity_id
_entity_poly.type
_entity_poly.pdbx_seq_one_letter_code
_entity_poly.pdbx_strand_id
1 'polypeptide(L)'
;MRRAPATPARFLHISHVVAVLVPVLIVALAITGFVWAQKGVTVVVDGESRFMKTQADSVAGLLDEADIATDEGDLVTPSLDSPVTDGMSVLVRHSVAVRLVLAGETLELDVVGSTVADALVAAGADPGASSSVEPSLDAPLEPGMTITAKDVFVRVLQEPAVVPYQTLTRNDSTLASGVRKVVTAGKPGKSLRVYRVMVSNGVEGVRSLTAEQVVLAPVDEVVVVGTKKATAVSTHTTLGKAAAAPKGGVQRVVSATGYAPGTDGVDFRTATGATATYGIVAVDPRVIPLGTRLYIPGYGYGIAADTGGAIKGDKIDLCFNTRAEAIAWGRRTVTITILP
;
A
#
# COMPACT_ATOMS: atom_id res chain seq x y z
N MET A 1 -39.10 -64.73 -92.71
CA MET A 1 -40.26 -64.48 -91.83
C MET A 1 -39.78 -63.84 -90.53
N ARG A 2 -40.65 -63.03 -89.91
CA ARG A 2 -40.38 -61.90 -89.00
C ARG A 2 -39.69 -62.24 -87.67
N ARG A 3 -38.81 -61.33 -87.21
CA ARG A 3 -38.26 -61.27 -85.84
C ARG A 3 -39.38 -60.92 -84.83
N ALA A 4 -39.35 -61.57 -83.66
CA ALA A 4 -40.23 -61.31 -82.52
C ALA A 4 -39.91 -59.94 -81.85
N PRO A 5 -40.90 -59.25 -81.23
CA PRO A 5 -40.68 -57.96 -80.61
C PRO A 5 -40.02 -58.10 -79.22
N ALA A 6 -39.11 -57.18 -78.92
CA ALA A 6 -38.44 -57.05 -77.63
C ALA A 6 -39.40 -56.50 -76.55
N THR A 7 -39.25 -57.04 -75.34
CA THR A 7 -39.94 -56.65 -74.11
C THR A 7 -39.76 -55.15 -73.83
N PRO A 8 -40.81 -54.38 -73.49
CA PRO A 8 -40.66 -52.96 -73.18
C PRO A 8 -39.92 -52.79 -71.85
N ALA A 9 -38.89 -51.95 -71.85
CA ALA A 9 -38.13 -51.59 -70.66
C ALA A 9 -39.05 -50.98 -69.60
N ARG A 10 -38.90 -51.42 -68.34
CA ARG A 10 -39.58 -50.83 -67.17
C ARG A 10 -39.22 -49.35 -67.09
N PHE A 11 -40.15 -48.48 -67.47
CA PHE A 11 -40.01 -47.04 -67.31
C PHE A 11 -39.89 -46.72 -65.81
N LEU A 12 -38.81 -46.04 -65.45
CA LEU A 12 -38.58 -45.56 -64.09
C LEU A 12 -39.70 -44.56 -63.75
N HIS A 13 -40.57 -44.89 -62.80
CA HIS A 13 -41.65 -44.01 -62.39
C HIS A 13 -41.07 -42.68 -61.86
N ILE A 14 -41.65 -41.56 -62.29
CA ILE A 14 -41.23 -40.18 -61.99
C ILE A 14 -41.00 -39.95 -60.49
N SER A 15 -41.77 -40.64 -59.63
CA SER A 15 -41.60 -40.60 -58.17
C SER A 15 -40.23 -41.09 -57.67
N HIS A 16 -39.63 -42.10 -58.30
CA HIS A 16 -38.30 -42.59 -57.93
C HIS A 16 -37.18 -41.66 -58.41
N VAL A 17 -37.38 -41.00 -59.56
CA VAL A 17 -36.45 -40.00 -60.10
C VAL A 17 -36.40 -38.77 -59.20
N VAL A 18 -37.57 -38.28 -58.77
CA VAL A 18 -37.68 -37.12 -57.85
C VAL A 18 -37.13 -37.45 -56.47
N ALA A 19 -37.40 -38.65 -55.94
CA ALA A 19 -36.91 -39.08 -54.62
C ALA A 19 -35.37 -39.15 -54.53
N VAL A 20 -34.66 -39.33 -55.66
CA VAL A 20 -33.19 -39.39 -55.70
C VAL A 20 -32.57 -38.05 -56.10
N LEU A 21 -33.16 -37.30 -57.03
CA LEU A 21 -32.57 -36.05 -57.52
C LEU A 21 -32.65 -34.89 -56.52
N VAL A 22 -33.74 -34.79 -55.77
CA VAL A 22 -33.92 -33.68 -54.80
C VAL A 22 -32.88 -33.71 -53.67
N PRO A 23 -32.60 -34.85 -53.00
CA PRO A 23 -31.52 -34.93 -52.01
C PRO A 23 -30.14 -34.61 -52.59
N VAL A 24 -29.84 -35.08 -53.81
CA VAL A 24 -28.56 -34.82 -54.47
C VAL A 24 -28.39 -33.33 -54.77
N LEU A 25 -29.46 -32.64 -55.19
CA LEU A 25 -29.44 -31.21 -55.43
C LEU A 25 -29.27 -30.40 -54.12
N ILE A 26 -29.90 -30.83 -53.02
CA ILE A 26 -29.73 -30.19 -51.70
C ILE A 26 -28.29 -30.36 -51.19
N VAL A 27 -27.71 -31.56 -51.33
CA VAL A 27 -26.31 -31.82 -50.98
C VAL A 27 -25.37 -30.99 -51.87
N ALA A 28 -25.63 -30.93 -53.18
CA ALA A 28 -24.85 -30.11 -54.10
C ALA A 28 -24.94 -28.61 -53.75
N LEU A 29 -26.14 -28.09 -53.46
CA LEU A 29 -26.35 -26.70 -53.07
C LEU A 29 -25.69 -26.37 -51.72
N ALA A 30 -25.78 -27.28 -50.75
CA ALA A 30 -25.10 -27.15 -49.46
C ALA A 30 -23.57 -27.11 -49.62
N ILE A 31 -23.01 -28.01 -50.44
CA ILE A 31 -21.58 -28.04 -50.76
C ILE A 31 -21.17 -26.75 -51.49
N THR A 32 -21.92 -26.30 -52.50
CA THR A 32 -21.58 -25.07 -53.24
C THR A 32 -21.78 -23.79 -52.41
N GLY A 33 -22.80 -23.75 -51.54
CA GLY A 33 -23.07 -22.60 -50.67
C GLY A 33 -22.00 -22.41 -49.59
N PHE A 34 -21.44 -23.51 -49.08
CA PHE A 34 -20.34 -23.49 -48.11
C PHE A 34 -19.03 -22.97 -48.71
N VAL A 35 -18.80 -23.23 -50.01
CA VAL A 35 -17.60 -22.77 -50.74
C VAL A 35 -17.56 -21.24 -50.93
N TRP A 36 -18.70 -20.55 -50.91
CA TRP A 36 -18.78 -19.10 -51.15
C TRP A 36 -18.66 -18.21 -49.91
N ALA A 37 -18.75 -18.76 -48.69
CA ALA A 37 -18.68 -18.00 -47.43
C ALA A 37 -17.25 -17.84 -46.90
N GLN A 38 -16.31 -17.39 -47.74
CA GLN A 38 -14.94 -17.11 -47.30
C GLN A 38 -14.84 -15.73 -46.66
N LYS A 39 -14.11 -15.64 -45.54
CA LYS A 39 -13.82 -14.39 -44.82
C LYS A 39 -12.64 -13.71 -45.50
N GLY A 40 -12.76 -12.44 -45.85
CA GLY A 40 -11.66 -11.61 -46.33
C GLY A 40 -10.91 -10.99 -45.15
N VAL A 41 -9.61 -11.22 -45.07
CA VAL A 41 -8.77 -10.76 -43.96
C VAL A 41 -7.53 -10.08 -44.53
N THR A 42 -7.09 -9.01 -43.87
CA THR A 42 -5.82 -8.34 -44.17
C THR A 42 -4.78 -8.77 -43.14
N VAL A 43 -3.73 -9.45 -43.57
CA VAL A 43 -2.59 -9.80 -42.71
C VAL A 43 -1.48 -8.79 -42.95
N VAL A 44 -0.96 -8.17 -41.90
CA VAL A 44 0.16 -7.23 -41.94
C VAL A 44 1.34 -7.87 -41.23
N VAL A 45 2.38 -8.23 -41.98
CA VAL A 45 3.58 -8.89 -41.46
C VAL A 45 4.74 -7.92 -41.58
N ASP A 46 5.32 -7.49 -40.46
CA ASP A 46 6.48 -6.58 -40.41
C ASP A 46 6.33 -5.31 -41.28
N GLY A 47 5.09 -4.84 -41.44
CA GLY A 47 4.74 -3.65 -42.23
C GLY A 47 4.24 -3.93 -43.65
N GLU A 48 4.35 -5.17 -44.14
CA GLU A 48 3.81 -5.58 -45.44
C GLU A 48 2.37 -6.08 -45.31
N SER A 49 1.43 -5.45 -46.01
CA SER A 49 0.01 -5.85 -45.98
C SER A 49 -0.34 -6.78 -47.13
N ARG A 50 -1.00 -7.90 -46.83
CA ARG A 50 -1.56 -8.85 -47.79
C ARG A 50 -3.03 -9.12 -47.49
N PHE A 51 -3.88 -8.95 -48.50
CA PHE A 51 -5.28 -9.40 -48.42
C PHE A 51 -5.40 -10.86 -48.85
N MET A 52 -6.14 -11.65 -48.07
CA MET A 52 -6.44 -13.03 -48.41
C MET A 52 -7.84 -13.43 -47.98
N LYS A 53 -8.35 -14.48 -48.63
CA LYS A 53 -9.60 -15.12 -48.26
C LYS A 53 -9.28 -16.39 -47.50
N THR A 54 -9.94 -16.59 -46.37
CA THR A 54 -9.71 -17.75 -45.49
C THR A 54 -11.03 -18.36 -45.05
N GLN A 55 -10.97 -19.64 -44.66
CA GLN A 55 -12.04 -20.31 -43.92
C GLN A 55 -11.62 -20.61 -42.47
N ALA A 56 -10.45 -20.13 -42.04
CA ALA A 56 -9.97 -20.33 -40.68
C ALA A 56 -10.95 -19.77 -39.65
N ASP A 57 -11.08 -20.50 -38.55
CA ASP A 57 -11.91 -20.09 -37.43
C ASP A 57 -11.15 -19.22 -36.43
N SER A 58 -9.82 -19.31 -36.39
CA SER A 58 -8.94 -18.56 -35.47
C SER A 58 -7.77 -17.90 -36.20
N VAL A 59 -7.13 -16.92 -35.54
CA VAL A 59 -5.95 -16.23 -36.05
C VAL A 59 -4.81 -17.22 -36.29
N ALA A 60 -4.58 -18.18 -35.39
CA ALA A 60 -3.59 -19.23 -35.58
C ALA A 60 -3.81 -20.00 -36.90
N GLY A 61 -5.03 -20.46 -37.15
CA GLY A 61 -5.35 -21.18 -38.39
C GLY A 61 -5.22 -20.32 -39.64
N LEU A 62 -5.49 -19.01 -39.54
CA LEU A 62 -5.25 -18.07 -40.64
C LEU A 62 -3.76 -17.90 -40.93
N LEU A 63 -2.91 -17.80 -39.90
CA LEU A 63 -1.46 -17.66 -40.08
C LEU A 63 -0.84 -18.94 -40.65
N ASP A 64 -1.31 -20.11 -40.21
CA ASP A 64 -0.93 -21.41 -40.79
C ASP A 64 -1.31 -21.50 -42.29
N GLU A 65 -2.52 -21.06 -42.67
CA GLU A 65 -2.95 -21.02 -44.08
C GLU A 65 -2.13 -20.01 -44.91
N ALA A 66 -1.66 -18.94 -44.26
CA ALA A 66 -0.82 -17.93 -44.87
C ALA A 66 0.66 -18.32 -44.99
N ASP A 67 1.06 -19.47 -44.44
CA ASP A 67 2.45 -19.94 -44.32
C ASP A 67 3.33 -18.95 -43.52
N ILE A 68 2.74 -18.36 -42.45
CA ILE A 68 3.42 -17.42 -41.55
C ILE A 68 3.71 -18.16 -40.24
N ALA A 69 4.98 -18.47 -40.02
CA ALA A 69 5.45 -19.03 -38.75
C ALA A 69 5.42 -17.96 -37.65
N THR A 70 5.07 -18.35 -36.42
CA THR A 70 5.12 -17.46 -35.25
C THR A 70 5.84 -18.16 -34.10
N ASP A 71 6.77 -17.46 -33.47
CA ASP A 71 7.53 -17.94 -32.32
C ASP A 71 7.06 -17.29 -30.99
N GLU A 72 7.55 -17.79 -29.85
CA GLU A 72 7.13 -17.39 -28.49
C GLU A 72 7.42 -15.90 -28.17
N GLY A 73 8.23 -15.22 -28.98
CA GLY A 73 8.55 -13.78 -28.87
C GLY A 73 7.75 -12.85 -29.78
N ASP A 74 6.96 -13.39 -30.71
CA ASP A 74 6.31 -12.59 -31.74
C ASP A 74 5.04 -11.91 -31.23
N LEU A 75 4.79 -10.70 -31.74
CA LEU A 75 3.59 -9.94 -31.41
C LEU A 75 2.52 -10.19 -32.48
N VAL A 76 1.49 -10.94 -32.10
CA VAL A 76 0.31 -11.18 -32.93
C VAL A 76 -0.89 -10.45 -32.33
N THR A 77 -1.53 -9.59 -33.14
CA THR A 77 -2.73 -8.84 -32.74
C THR A 77 -3.79 -8.92 -33.83
N PRO A 78 -5.01 -9.41 -33.52
CA PRO A 78 -5.47 -10.02 -32.26
C PRO A 78 -4.76 -11.34 -31.92
N SER A 79 -4.97 -11.88 -30.71
CA SER A 79 -4.26 -13.08 -30.25
C SER A 79 -4.52 -14.30 -31.14
N LEU A 80 -3.61 -15.29 -31.10
CA LEU A 80 -3.69 -16.53 -31.89
C LEU A 80 -5.03 -17.29 -31.76
N ASP A 81 -5.63 -17.27 -30.57
CA ASP A 81 -6.93 -17.92 -30.32
C ASP A 81 -8.15 -17.09 -30.73
N SER A 82 -7.94 -15.83 -31.13
CA SER A 82 -9.05 -14.93 -31.47
C SER A 82 -9.79 -15.43 -32.71
N PRO A 83 -11.13 -15.40 -32.72
CA PRO A 83 -11.90 -15.85 -33.87
C PRO A 83 -11.72 -14.91 -35.05
N VAL A 84 -11.55 -15.48 -36.24
CA VAL A 84 -11.39 -14.69 -37.47
C VAL A 84 -12.75 -14.30 -38.04
N THR A 85 -12.90 -13.02 -38.37
CA THR A 85 -14.12 -12.44 -38.97
C THR A 85 -13.82 -11.78 -40.32
N ASP A 86 -14.85 -11.63 -41.16
CA ASP A 86 -14.73 -10.91 -42.43
C ASP A 86 -14.38 -9.43 -42.21
N GLY A 87 -13.46 -8.91 -43.02
CA GLY A 87 -12.92 -7.54 -42.91
C GLY A 87 -11.88 -7.33 -41.80
N MET A 88 -11.47 -8.38 -41.09
CA MET A 88 -10.50 -8.30 -39.99
C MET A 88 -9.10 -7.93 -40.48
N SER A 89 -8.33 -7.25 -39.63
CA SER A 89 -6.90 -7.03 -39.82
C SER A 89 -6.12 -7.75 -38.74
N VAL A 90 -5.15 -8.56 -39.14
CA VAL A 90 -4.24 -9.29 -38.25
C VAL A 90 -2.84 -8.74 -38.44
N LEU A 91 -2.26 -8.19 -37.38
CA LEU A 91 -0.89 -7.68 -37.34
C LEU A 91 0.01 -8.77 -36.74
N VAL A 92 1.07 -9.10 -37.45
CA VAL A 92 2.17 -9.95 -36.99
C VAL A 92 3.44 -9.12 -37.03
N ARG A 93 4.16 -9.07 -35.91
CA ARG A 93 5.50 -8.52 -35.84
C ARG A 93 6.43 -9.59 -35.29
N HIS A 94 7.40 -10.01 -36.09
CA HIS A 94 8.38 -10.97 -35.64
C HIS A 94 9.34 -10.30 -34.66
N SER A 95 9.75 -11.07 -33.67
CA SER A 95 10.84 -10.75 -32.78
C SER A 95 12.17 -11.05 -33.47
N VAL A 96 13.15 -10.18 -33.26
CA VAL A 96 14.51 -10.37 -33.76
C VAL A 96 15.42 -10.62 -32.58
N ALA A 97 16.01 -11.81 -32.53
CA ALA A 97 17.01 -12.17 -31.53
C ALA A 97 18.29 -11.36 -31.77
N VAL A 98 18.68 -10.52 -30.80
CA VAL A 98 19.87 -9.68 -30.90
C VAL A 98 20.73 -9.79 -29.64
N ARG A 99 22.02 -9.51 -29.80
CA ARG A 99 22.99 -9.45 -28.71
C ARG A 99 23.36 -8.00 -28.44
N LEU A 100 22.95 -7.46 -27.31
CA LEU A 100 23.34 -6.13 -26.87
C LEU A 100 24.58 -6.19 -25.97
N VAL A 101 25.62 -5.47 -26.35
CA VAL A 101 26.82 -5.24 -25.54
C VAL A 101 26.71 -3.82 -24.98
N LEU A 102 26.31 -3.73 -23.71
CA LEU A 102 26.13 -2.49 -22.98
C LEU A 102 27.24 -2.37 -21.95
N ALA A 103 28.15 -1.41 -22.13
CA ALA A 103 29.22 -1.14 -21.15
C ALA A 103 30.08 -2.39 -20.80
N GLY A 104 30.22 -3.33 -21.73
CA GLY A 104 30.99 -4.57 -21.57
C GLY A 104 30.18 -5.78 -21.09
N GLU A 105 28.94 -5.59 -20.65
CA GLU A 105 28.02 -6.69 -20.35
C GLU A 105 27.26 -7.10 -21.62
N THR A 106 27.08 -8.41 -21.81
CA THR A 106 26.35 -8.97 -22.95
C THR A 106 24.97 -9.42 -22.51
N LEU A 107 23.94 -8.93 -23.18
CA LEU A 107 22.54 -9.29 -22.96
C LEU A 107 21.94 -9.83 -24.26
N GLU A 108 21.28 -10.97 -24.20
CA GLU A 108 20.54 -11.54 -25.31
C GLU A 108 19.06 -11.20 -25.14
N LEU A 109 18.45 -10.62 -26.18
CA LEU A 109 17.09 -10.11 -26.16
C LEU A 109 16.39 -10.41 -27.47
N ASP A 110 15.13 -10.82 -27.37
CA ASP A 110 14.21 -10.89 -28.50
C ASP A 110 13.46 -9.57 -28.61
N VAL A 111 13.67 -8.83 -29.70
CA VAL A 111 13.18 -7.46 -29.85
C VAL A 111 12.08 -7.40 -30.91
N VAL A 112 10.90 -6.90 -30.53
CA VAL A 112 9.82 -6.57 -31.46
C VAL A 112 10.04 -5.17 -32.03
N GLY A 113 10.90 -5.06 -33.03
CA GLY A 113 11.44 -3.80 -33.53
C GLY A 113 11.98 -3.94 -34.94
N SER A 114 12.23 -2.81 -35.60
CA SER A 114 12.84 -2.80 -36.95
C SER A 114 14.25 -2.24 -36.94
N THR A 115 14.64 -1.48 -35.91
CA THR A 115 15.91 -0.74 -35.88
C THR A 115 16.73 -0.97 -34.61
N VAL A 116 18.02 -0.66 -34.66
CA VAL A 116 18.93 -0.67 -33.49
C VAL A 116 18.42 0.22 -32.35
N ALA A 117 17.78 1.35 -32.67
CA ALA A 117 17.15 2.21 -31.68
C ALA A 117 16.04 1.48 -30.91
N ASP A 118 15.20 0.71 -31.61
CA ASP A 118 14.14 -0.08 -30.98
C ASP A 118 14.71 -1.12 -30.00
N ALA A 119 15.83 -1.75 -30.37
CA ALA A 119 16.50 -2.73 -29.50
C ALA A 119 17.09 -2.09 -28.23
N LEU A 120 17.65 -0.89 -28.33
CA LEU A 120 18.12 -0.14 -27.15
C LEU A 120 16.95 0.24 -26.23
N VAL A 121 15.83 0.70 -26.81
CA VAL A 121 14.63 1.03 -26.04
C VAL A 121 14.06 -0.21 -25.34
N ALA A 122 14.02 -1.36 -26.02
CA ALA A 122 13.60 -2.63 -25.44
C ALA A 122 14.48 -3.06 -24.26
N ALA A 123 15.79 -2.76 -24.31
CA ALA A 123 16.72 -2.96 -23.21
C ALA A 123 16.66 -1.88 -22.10
N GLY A 124 15.77 -0.88 -22.23
CA GLY A 124 15.62 0.22 -21.28
C GLY A 124 16.75 1.26 -21.36
N ALA A 125 17.49 1.28 -22.47
CA ALA A 125 18.49 2.29 -22.79
C ALA A 125 17.87 3.41 -23.65
N ASP A 126 18.28 4.65 -23.39
CA ASP A 126 17.88 5.81 -24.19
C ASP A 126 18.79 5.93 -25.44
N PRO A 127 18.27 5.71 -26.66
CA PRO A 127 19.08 5.78 -27.88
C PRO A 127 19.64 7.19 -28.13
N GLY A 128 19.01 8.24 -27.60
CA GLY A 128 19.49 9.62 -27.71
C GLY A 128 20.62 9.99 -26.74
N ALA A 129 20.82 9.18 -25.69
CA ALA A 129 21.86 9.43 -24.68
C ALA A 129 23.20 8.77 -25.03
N SER A 130 23.18 7.70 -25.83
CA SER A 130 24.37 6.92 -26.18
C SER A 130 25.22 7.66 -27.23
N SER A 131 26.40 8.13 -26.83
CA SER A 131 27.30 8.89 -27.71
C SER A 131 27.94 8.06 -28.83
N SER A 132 27.97 6.73 -28.70
CA SER A 132 28.52 5.83 -29.71
C SER A 132 27.77 4.49 -29.69
N VAL A 133 26.99 4.23 -30.73
CA VAL A 133 26.31 2.95 -30.95
C VAL A 133 26.75 2.40 -32.31
N GLU A 134 27.17 1.14 -32.32
CA GLU A 134 27.56 0.41 -33.51
C GLU A 134 26.75 -0.90 -33.58
N PRO A 135 26.02 -1.17 -34.68
CA PRO A 135 25.74 -0.31 -35.84
C PRO A 135 24.88 0.93 -35.52
N SER A 136 24.64 1.79 -36.51
CA SER A 136 23.88 3.04 -36.33
C SER A 136 22.46 2.81 -35.79
N LEU A 137 21.90 3.77 -35.07
CA LEU A 137 20.55 3.70 -34.48
C LEU A 137 19.45 3.34 -35.50
N ASP A 138 19.56 3.82 -36.75
CA ASP A 138 18.59 3.56 -37.82
C ASP A 138 18.89 2.27 -38.61
N ALA A 139 19.96 1.53 -38.27
CA ALA A 139 20.29 0.30 -38.96
C ALA A 139 19.19 -0.75 -38.71
N PRO A 140 18.77 -1.50 -39.73
CA PRO A 140 17.78 -2.55 -39.58
C PRO A 140 18.31 -3.66 -38.66
N LEU A 141 17.41 -4.25 -37.86
CA LEU A 141 17.76 -5.41 -37.03
C LEU A 141 17.89 -6.68 -37.87
N GLU A 142 18.95 -7.44 -37.61
CA GLU A 142 19.18 -8.76 -38.21
C GLU A 142 19.26 -9.84 -37.11
N PRO A 143 18.78 -11.07 -37.34
CA PRO A 143 18.90 -12.16 -36.38
C PRO A 143 20.36 -12.46 -36.01
N GLY A 144 20.66 -12.51 -34.71
CA GLY A 144 22.01 -12.72 -34.18
C GLY A 144 22.93 -11.51 -34.25
N MET A 145 22.45 -10.35 -34.69
CA MET A 145 23.20 -9.11 -34.76
C MET A 145 23.75 -8.71 -33.39
N THR A 146 25.01 -8.27 -33.35
CA THR A 146 25.61 -7.71 -32.14
C THR A 146 25.56 -6.18 -32.20
N ILE A 147 24.87 -5.57 -31.23
CA ILE A 147 24.74 -4.13 -31.07
C ILE A 147 25.61 -3.72 -29.90
N THR A 148 26.60 -2.86 -30.13
CA THR A 148 27.52 -2.36 -29.11
C THR A 148 27.26 -0.89 -28.85
N ALA A 149 26.94 -0.53 -27.60
CA ALA A 149 26.87 0.85 -27.16
C ALA A 149 28.10 1.16 -26.27
N LYS A 150 28.96 2.05 -26.76
CA LYS A 150 30.11 2.61 -26.04
C LYS A 150 29.68 3.96 -25.44
N ASP A 151 30.07 4.21 -24.20
CA ASP A 151 29.79 5.44 -23.42
C ASP A 151 28.38 5.62 -22.84
N VAL A 152 28.25 6.66 -22.00
CA VAL A 152 27.17 6.94 -21.04
C VAL A 152 25.77 6.66 -21.58
N PHE A 153 25.22 5.48 -21.28
CA PHE A 153 23.79 5.26 -21.48
C PHE A 153 23.05 5.50 -20.18
N VAL A 154 21.87 6.10 -20.32
CA VAL A 154 20.91 6.24 -19.25
C VAL A 154 20.13 4.94 -19.16
N ARG A 155 20.31 4.19 -18.06
CA ARG A 155 19.46 3.06 -17.71
C ARG A 155 18.33 3.53 -16.80
N VAL A 156 17.10 3.18 -17.13
CA VAL A 156 15.93 3.42 -16.26
C VAL A 156 15.75 2.18 -15.37
N LEU A 157 16.02 2.32 -14.07
CA LEU A 157 15.80 1.25 -13.08
C LEU A 157 14.49 1.50 -12.34
N GLN A 158 13.70 0.45 -12.16
CA GLN A 158 12.50 0.49 -11.32
C GLN A 158 12.73 -0.38 -10.09
N GLU A 159 12.77 0.23 -8.90
CA GLU A 159 12.98 -0.47 -7.64
C GLU A 159 11.77 -0.28 -6.72
N PRO A 160 11.17 -1.35 -6.18
CA PRO A 160 10.10 -1.23 -5.19
C PRO A 160 10.64 -0.70 -3.87
N ALA A 161 9.93 0.25 -3.26
CA ALA A 161 10.25 0.82 -1.96
C ALA A 161 9.05 0.74 -0.99
N VAL A 162 9.35 0.65 0.29
CA VAL A 162 8.34 0.62 1.35
C VAL A 162 7.94 2.05 1.69
N VAL A 163 6.63 2.32 1.67
CA VAL A 163 6.08 3.59 2.15
C VAL A 163 5.66 3.41 3.61
N PRO A 164 6.28 4.10 4.57
CA PRO A 164 5.92 3.98 5.98
C PRO A 164 4.51 4.51 6.22
N TYR A 165 3.80 3.88 7.16
CA TYR A 165 2.52 4.40 7.66
C TYR A 165 2.76 5.38 8.82
N GLN A 166 1.79 6.25 9.09
CA GLN A 166 1.82 7.15 10.24
C GLN A 166 1.01 6.57 11.41
N THR A 167 1.34 6.96 12.63
CA THR A 167 0.51 6.66 13.82
C THR A 167 -0.33 7.89 14.17
N LEU A 168 -1.63 7.81 13.91
CA LEU A 168 -2.61 8.83 14.25
C LEU A 168 -3.22 8.56 15.62
N THR A 169 -3.10 9.54 16.52
CA THR A 169 -3.68 9.45 17.86
C THR A 169 -5.03 10.16 17.90
N ARG A 170 -6.08 9.48 18.36
CA ARG A 170 -7.43 10.04 18.52
C ARG A 170 -7.93 9.89 19.95
N ASN A 171 -8.64 10.89 20.47
CA ASN A 171 -9.26 10.78 21.80
C ASN A 171 -10.55 9.96 21.73
N ASP A 172 -10.73 9.06 22.71
CA ASP A 172 -11.94 8.26 22.89
C ASP A 172 -12.49 8.45 24.31
N SER A 173 -13.64 9.11 24.42
CA SER A 173 -14.30 9.41 25.69
C SER A 173 -15.04 8.21 26.30
N THR A 174 -15.09 7.07 25.61
CA THR A 174 -15.64 5.80 26.12
C THR A 174 -14.58 4.95 26.83
N LEU A 175 -13.31 5.16 26.49
CA LEU A 175 -12.16 4.45 27.02
C LEU A 175 -11.58 5.20 28.23
N ALA A 176 -11.25 4.46 29.30
CA ALA A 176 -10.72 5.03 30.54
C ALA A 176 -9.46 5.88 30.30
N SER A 177 -9.38 7.02 31.00
CA SER A 177 -8.25 7.95 30.90
C SER A 177 -6.90 7.23 31.02
N GLY A 178 -6.02 7.44 30.05
CA GLY A 178 -4.68 6.84 30.02
C GLY A 178 -4.58 5.45 29.38
N VAL A 179 -5.70 4.78 29.11
CA VAL A 179 -5.70 3.53 28.33
C VAL A 179 -5.47 3.87 26.86
N ARG A 180 -4.62 3.10 26.19
CA ARG A 180 -4.40 3.18 24.74
C ARG A 180 -4.94 1.93 24.07
N LYS A 181 -5.62 2.08 22.96
CA LYS A 181 -6.10 0.96 22.15
C LYS A 181 -5.84 1.22 20.67
N VAL A 182 -5.18 0.28 20.01
CA VAL A 182 -5.06 0.30 18.55
C VAL A 182 -6.42 -0.10 17.97
N VAL A 183 -7.04 0.79 17.20
CA VAL A 183 -8.34 0.55 16.54
C VAL A 183 -8.12 0.11 15.10
N THR A 184 -7.11 0.69 14.45
CA THR A 184 -6.67 0.30 13.11
C THR A 184 -5.19 0.04 13.17
N ALA A 185 -4.76 -1.18 12.84
CA ALA A 185 -3.34 -1.50 12.76
C ALA A 185 -2.73 -0.88 11.50
N GLY A 186 -1.58 -0.24 11.64
CA GLY A 186 -0.88 0.35 10.51
C GLY A 186 -0.33 -0.72 9.58
N LYS A 187 -0.40 -0.47 8.27
CA LYS A 187 0.19 -1.34 7.25
C LYS A 187 1.05 -0.51 6.31
N PRO A 188 2.32 -0.88 6.07
CA PRO A 188 3.15 -0.17 5.12
C PRO A 188 2.60 -0.28 3.71
N GLY A 189 2.73 0.80 2.95
CA GLY A 189 2.44 0.84 1.54
C GLY A 189 3.64 0.37 0.70
N LYS A 190 3.47 0.42 -0.62
CA LYS A 190 4.52 0.15 -1.61
C LYS A 190 4.55 1.28 -2.63
N SER A 191 5.74 1.77 -2.94
CA SER A 191 6.01 2.67 -4.06
C SER A 191 6.95 2.03 -5.07
N LEU A 192 6.90 2.50 -6.30
CA LEU A 192 7.83 2.17 -7.36
C LEU A 192 8.69 3.40 -7.62
N ARG A 193 9.99 3.28 -7.35
CA ARG A 193 10.96 4.34 -7.58
C ARG A 193 11.64 4.12 -8.91
N VAL A 194 11.59 5.14 -9.76
CA VAL A 194 12.20 5.15 -11.08
C VAL A 194 13.49 5.95 -11.00
N TYR A 195 14.62 5.28 -11.20
CA TYR A 195 15.95 5.88 -11.21
C TYR A 195 16.48 6.02 -12.61
N ARG A 196 17.14 7.14 -12.88
CA ARG A 196 18.01 7.34 -14.04
C ARG A 196 19.44 7.05 -13.60
N VAL A 197 20.09 6.05 -14.18
CA VAL A 197 21.49 5.70 -13.88
C VAL A 197 22.34 5.94 -15.11
N MET A 198 23.33 6.81 -14.99
CA MET A 198 24.34 7.01 -16.02
C MET A 198 25.38 5.90 -15.89
N VAL A 199 25.54 5.07 -16.92
CA VAL A 199 26.52 3.97 -16.91
C VAL A 199 27.64 4.31 -17.87
N SER A 200 28.87 4.48 -17.36
CA SER A 200 30.06 4.76 -18.17
C SER A 200 31.10 3.66 -17.99
N ASN A 201 31.55 3.04 -19.09
CA ASN A 201 32.61 2.02 -19.09
C ASN A 201 32.40 0.87 -18.08
N GLY A 202 31.17 0.40 -17.89
CA GLY A 202 30.84 -0.70 -16.97
C GLY A 202 30.57 -0.26 -15.53
N VAL A 203 30.73 1.02 -15.22
CA VAL A 203 30.57 1.55 -13.87
C VAL A 203 29.25 2.30 -13.77
N GLU A 204 28.39 1.87 -12.85
CA GLU A 204 27.19 2.61 -12.46
C GLU A 204 27.62 3.96 -11.86
N GLY A 205 27.24 5.04 -12.51
CA GLY A 205 27.38 6.39 -12.00
C GLY A 205 26.28 6.74 -10.99
N VAL A 206 26.08 8.03 -10.78
CA VAL A 206 25.10 8.54 -9.81
C VAL A 206 23.68 8.12 -10.23
N ARG A 207 22.98 7.45 -9.31
CA ARG A 207 21.55 7.17 -9.44
C ARG A 207 20.75 8.43 -9.12
N SER A 208 19.91 8.88 -10.04
CA SER A 208 19.02 10.02 -9.84
C SER A 208 17.56 9.55 -9.76
N LEU A 209 16.89 9.77 -8.62
CA LEU A 209 15.46 9.47 -8.49
C LEU A 209 14.67 10.42 -9.41
N THR A 210 14.06 9.86 -10.44
CA THR A 210 13.33 10.61 -11.46
C THR A 210 11.83 10.66 -11.13
N ALA A 211 11.28 9.56 -10.61
CA ALA A 211 9.89 9.50 -10.19
C ALA A 211 9.71 8.51 -9.04
N GLU A 212 8.71 8.74 -8.20
CA GLU A 212 8.22 7.79 -7.22
C GLU A 212 6.70 7.72 -7.33
N GLN A 213 6.17 6.54 -7.63
CA GLN A 213 4.73 6.31 -7.73
C GLN A 213 4.28 5.37 -6.61
N VAL A 214 3.30 5.79 -5.80
CA VAL A 214 2.68 4.92 -4.80
C VAL A 214 1.78 3.93 -5.51
N VAL A 215 2.15 2.65 -5.49
CA VAL A 215 1.38 1.54 -6.09
C VAL A 215 0.37 0.99 -5.08
N LEU A 216 0.72 1.04 -3.79
CA LEU A 216 -0.14 0.66 -2.68
C LEU A 216 -0.01 1.70 -1.58
N ALA A 217 -1.10 2.42 -1.28
CA ALA A 217 -1.10 3.42 -0.20
C ALA A 217 -0.88 2.74 1.17
N PRO A 218 -0.08 3.35 2.07
CA PRO A 218 -0.02 2.89 3.46
C PRO A 218 -1.38 3.05 4.13
N VAL A 219 -1.66 2.18 5.11
CA VAL A 219 -2.78 2.34 6.03
C VAL A 219 -2.22 2.86 7.33
N ASP A 220 -2.65 4.04 7.76
CA ASP A 220 -2.21 4.63 9.02
C ASP A 220 -2.69 3.81 10.22
N GLU A 221 -1.82 3.71 11.23
CA GLU A 221 -2.18 3.14 12.51
C GLU A 221 -3.02 4.16 13.29
N VAL A 222 -4.20 3.76 13.75
CA VAL A 222 -5.06 4.60 14.57
C VAL A 222 -5.04 4.09 16.00
N VAL A 223 -4.43 4.87 16.88
CA VAL A 223 -4.40 4.61 18.32
C VAL A 223 -5.37 5.55 19.01
N VAL A 224 -6.39 4.99 19.66
CA VAL A 224 -7.25 5.80 20.52
C VAL A 224 -6.69 5.87 21.94
N VAL A 225 -6.69 7.08 22.50
CA VAL A 225 -6.34 7.34 23.89
C VAL A 225 -7.61 7.66 24.64
N GLY A 226 -7.81 6.96 25.76
CA GLY A 226 -8.96 7.18 26.60
C GLY A 226 -8.92 8.56 27.24
N THR A 227 -10.05 9.26 27.16
CA THR A 227 -10.30 10.54 27.84
C THR A 227 -11.51 10.45 28.76
N LYS A 228 -12.11 9.26 28.92
CA LYS A 228 -13.13 9.01 29.92
C LYS A 228 -12.50 9.24 31.28
N LYS A 229 -12.72 10.44 31.83
CA LYS A 229 -12.57 10.66 33.26
C LYS A 229 -13.35 9.54 33.92
N ALA A 230 -12.71 8.82 34.83
CA ALA A 230 -13.43 7.87 35.65
C ALA A 230 -14.62 8.65 36.20
N THR A 231 -15.84 8.27 35.76
CA THR A 231 -16.99 8.48 36.62
C THR A 231 -16.51 7.87 37.92
N ALA A 232 -16.38 8.67 38.96
CA ALA A 232 -16.31 8.13 40.29
C ALA A 232 -17.59 7.32 40.42
N VAL A 233 -17.54 6.04 40.03
CA VAL A 233 -18.26 5.02 40.71
C VAL A 233 -17.76 5.24 42.11
N SER A 234 -18.60 5.91 42.88
CA SER A 234 -18.71 5.65 44.29
C SER A 234 -18.90 4.14 44.39
N THR A 235 -17.82 3.38 44.27
CA THR A 235 -17.60 2.30 45.20
C THR A 235 -17.66 3.05 46.51
N HIS A 236 -18.85 3.01 47.11
CA HIS A 236 -19.00 3.02 48.53
C HIS A 236 -18.14 1.87 49.09
N THR A 237 -16.81 1.97 49.00
CA THR A 237 -16.01 1.71 50.16
C THR A 237 -16.40 2.84 51.08
N THR A 238 -17.17 2.48 52.10
CA THR A 238 -17.61 3.30 53.20
C THR A 238 -16.44 4.03 53.86
N LEU A 239 -15.95 5.10 53.24
CA LEU A 239 -15.25 6.20 53.89
C LEU A 239 -15.93 7.54 53.56
N GLY A 240 -17.23 7.46 53.25
CA GLY A 240 -18.21 8.38 53.82
C GLY A 240 -18.34 8.13 55.33
N LYS A 241 -17.26 8.37 56.06
CA LYS A 241 -17.34 9.12 57.30
C LYS A 241 -16.31 10.21 57.07
N ALA A 242 -16.76 11.46 57.00
CA ALA A 242 -15.91 12.55 57.45
C ALA A 242 -15.30 12.02 58.75
N ALA A 243 -13.99 11.75 58.74
CA ALA A 243 -13.33 11.36 59.96
C ALA A 243 -13.68 12.48 60.94
N ALA A 244 -14.48 12.13 61.96
CA ALA A 244 -14.88 13.12 62.93
C ALA A 244 -13.60 13.80 63.41
N ALA A 245 -13.62 15.13 63.45
CA ALA A 245 -12.46 15.87 63.91
C ALA A 245 -11.94 15.18 65.19
N PRO A 246 -10.64 14.86 65.24
CA PRO A 246 -10.09 14.07 66.33
C PRO A 246 -10.42 14.75 67.66
N LYS A 247 -10.96 13.99 68.63
CA LYS A 247 -11.36 14.52 69.95
C LYS A 247 -10.16 14.93 70.84
N GLY A 248 -8.94 14.78 70.34
CA GLY A 248 -7.70 15.11 71.02
C GLY A 248 -6.60 15.49 70.03
N GLY A 249 -5.59 16.19 70.53
CA GLY A 249 -4.51 16.80 69.73
C GLY A 249 -4.43 18.31 69.95
N VAL A 250 -3.31 18.91 69.54
CA VAL A 250 -3.08 20.35 69.70
C VAL A 250 -3.62 21.08 68.48
N GLN A 251 -4.58 21.99 68.69
CA GLN A 251 -5.11 22.81 67.61
C GLN A 251 -4.16 23.96 67.27
N ARG A 252 -4.03 24.26 65.98
CA ARG A 252 -3.20 25.36 65.48
C ARG A 252 -3.84 25.99 64.26
N VAL A 253 -3.88 27.32 64.21
CA VAL A 253 -4.38 28.06 63.05
C VAL A 253 -3.23 28.25 62.07
N VAL A 254 -3.42 27.85 60.82
CA VAL A 254 -2.38 27.92 59.77
C VAL A 254 -2.96 28.45 58.46
N SER A 255 -2.12 29.06 57.63
CA SER A 255 -2.42 29.34 56.22
C SER A 255 -2.08 28.09 55.40
N ALA A 256 -3.10 27.43 54.86
CA ALA A 256 -2.94 26.26 53.99
C ALA A 256 -3.08 26.63 52.51
N THR A 257 -2.10 26.21 51.71
CA THR A 257 -2.14 26.21 50.24
C THR A 257 -2.19 24.78 49.72
N GLY A 258 -2.43 24.60 48.42
CA GLY A 258 -2.40 23.30 47.77
C GLY A 258 -1.44 23.31 46.58
N TYR A 259 -0.72 22.21 46.41
CA TYR A 259 0.14 21.97 45.24
C TYR A 259 -0.10 20.58 44.68
N ALA A 260 0.30 20.35 43.43
CA ALA A 260 0.24 19.05 42.80
C ALA A 260 1.61 18.72 42.18
N PRO A 261 2.26 17.61 42.56
CA PRO A 261 3.56 17.25 42.05
C PRO A 261 3.47 16.84 40.57
N GLY A 262 4.54 17.06 39.81
CA GLY A 262 4.58 16.83 38.36
C GLY A 262 3.91 17.91 37.52
N THR A 263 3.52 19.03 38.14
CA THR A 263 2.99 20.22 37.44
C THR A 263 3.80 21.46 37.82
N ASP A 264 3.91 22.41 36.89
CA ASP A 264 4.56 23.72 37.11
C ASP A 264 6.01 23.65 37.64
N GLY A 265 6.79 22.62 37.25
CA GLY A 265 8.20 22.46 37.59
C GLY A 265 8.49 21.88 38.99
N VAL A 266 7.48 21.28 39.64
CA VAL A 266 7.60 20.65 40.96
C VAL A 266 7.85 19.15 40.82
N ASP A 267 9.04 18.69 41.24
CA ASP A 267 9.42 17.27 41.23
C ASP A 267 8.62 16.43 42.25
N PHE A 268 8.53 15.13 42.00
CA PHE A 268 7.84 14.18 42.89
C PHE A 268 8.63 13.81 44.18
N ARG A 269 9.71 14.53 44.50
CA ARG A 269 10.58 14.25 45.65
C ARG A 269 10.27 15.18 46.81
N THR A 270 9.93 14.59 47.96
CA THR A 270 9.73 15.33 49.22
C THR A 270 11.02 15.39 50.04
N ALA A 271 11.10 16.31 51.00
CA ALA A 271 12.26 16.47 51.88
C ALA A 271 12.62 15.22 52.71
N THR A 272 11.66 14.31 52.92
CA THR A 272 11.88 13.01 53.59
C THR A 272 12.24 11.87 52.63
N GLY A 273 12.26 12.13 51.31
CA GLY A 273 12.50 11.12 50.27
C GLY A 273 11.26 10.33 49.85
N ALA A 274 10.09 10.57 50.45
CA ALA A 274 8.82 9.98 50.03
C ALA A 274 8.34 10.58 48.69
N THR A 275 7.61 9.79 47.91
CA THR A 275 6.95 10.28 46.69
C THR A 275 5.85 11.26 47.07
N ALA A 276 5.90 12.48 46.53
CA ALA A 276 4.85 13.48 46.72
C ALA A 276 3.51 12.93 46.20
N THR A 277 2.59 12.66 47.11
CA THR A 277 1.24 12.15 46.83
C THR A 277 0.27 12.72 47.86
N TYR A 278 -1.03 12.57 47.62
CA TYR A 278 -2.07 13.01 48.56
C TYR A 278 -1.82 12.47 49.97
N GLY A 279 -1.94 13.35 50.97
CA GLY A 279 -1.66 13.05 52.37
C GLY A 279 -0.28 13.53 52.83
N ILE A 280 0.60 13.99 51.94
CA ILE A 280 1.84 14.66 52.32
C ILE A 280 1.61 16.16 52.54
N VAL A 281 2.15 16.68 53.64
CA VAL A 281 2.05 18.08 54.01
C VAL A 281 3.46 18.66 54.13
N ALA A 282 3.69 19.77 53.43
CA ALA A 282 4.88 20.59 53.62
C ALA A 282 4.70 21.53 54.81
N VAL A 283 5.68 21.57 55.71
CA VAL A 283 5.63 22.36 56.96
C VAL A 283 6.97 23.04 57.24
N ASP A 284 6.99 23.96 58.21
CA ASP A 284 8.23 24.41 58.87
C ASP A 284 8.59 23.44 60.01
N PRO A 285 9.68 22.65 59.92
CA PRO A 285 10.04 21.65 60.93
C PRO A 285 10.26 22.21 62.34
N ARG A 286 10.54 23.52 62.46
CA ARG A 286 10.70 24.20 63.76
C ARG A 286 9.37 24.44 64.47
N VAL A 287 8.26 24.40 63.73
CA VAL A 287 6.89 24.63 64.22
C VAL A 287 6.11 23.32 64.27
N ILE A 288 6.23 22.49 63.24
CA ILE A 288 5.61 21.16 63.16
C ILE A 288 6.72 20.18 62.73
N PRO A 289 7.24 19.32 63.63
CA PRO A 289 8.28 18.37 63.28
C PRO A 289 7.89 17.44 62.13
N LEU A 290 8.84 17.03 61.31
CA LEU A 290 8.59 16.02 60.28
C LEU A 290 8.20 14.67 60.92
N GLY A 291 7.34 13.91 60.24
CA GLY A 291 6.70 12.69 60.74
C GLY A 291 5.41 12.92 61.54
N THR A 292 5.10 14.17 61.89
CA THR A 292 3.89 14.53 62.64
C THR A 292 2.63 14.23 61.83
N ARG A 293 1.63 13.59 62.45
CA ARG A 293 0.31 13.34 61.83
C ARG A 293 -0.62 14.50 62.14
N LEU A 294 -1.36 14.94 61.13
CA LEU A 294 -2.21 16.12 61.16
C LEU A 294 -3.61 15.75 60.70
N TYR A 295 -4.62 16.43 61.23
CA TYR A 295 -5.96 16.50 60.65
C TYR A 295 -6.23 17.93 60.17
N ILE A 296 -6.57 18.06 58.89
CA ILE A 296 -6.83 19.34 58.23
C ILE A 296 -8.30 19.34 57.77
N PRO A 297 -9.17 20.23 58.31
CA PRO A 297 -10.56 20.28 57.91
C PRO A 297 -10.73 20.49 56.40
N GLY A 298 -11.49 19.61 55.75
CA GLY A 298 -11.72 19.65 54.30
C GLY A 298 -10.64 18.98 53.43
N TYR A 299 -9.51 18.58 54.01
CA TYR A 299 -8.46 17.78 53.36
C TYR A 299 -8.30 16.40 54.01
N GLY A 300 -8.59 16.26 55.30
CA GLY A 300 -8.49 15.01 56.04
C GLY A 300 -7.13 14.83 56.72
N TYR A 301 -6.69 13.59 56.87
CA TYR A 301 -5.43 13.28 57.53
C TYR A 301 -4.23 13.49 56.60
N GLY A 302 -3.15 14.02 57.16
CA GLY A 302 -1.88 14.16 56.46
C GLY A 302 -0.68 13.93 57.37
N ILE A 303 0.50 13.78 56.78
CA ILE A 303 1.78 13.60 57.48
C ILE A 303 2.70 14.74 57.05
N ALA A 304 3.34 15.40 58.02
CA ALA A 304 4.41 16.35 57.80
C ALA A 304 5.63 15.63 57.22
N ALA A 305 5.75 15.54 55.90
CA ALA A 305 6.79 14.77 55.24
C ALA A 305 7.58 15.58 54.21
N ASP A 306 7.30 16.88 54.11
CA ASP A 306 7.94 17.77 53.17
C ASP A 306 8.27 19.14 53.77
N THR A 307 9.14 19.88 53.12
CA THR A 307 9.52 21.26 53.48
C THR A 307 9.65 22.10 52.24
N GLY A 308 9.18 23.35 52.28
CA GLY A 308 9.32 24.29 51.17
C GLY A 308 10.00 25.57 51.62
N GLY A 309 10.84 26.17 50.75
CA GLY A 309 11.55 27.42 51.07
C GLY A 309 10.62 28.59 51.44
N ALA A 310 9.38 28.58 50.95
CA ALA A 310 8.34 29.57 51.24
C ALA A 310 7.36 29.15 52.37
N ILE A 311 7.52 27.94 52.91
CA ILE A 311 6.70 27.34 53.97
C ILE A 311 7.43 27.52 55.31
N LYS A 312 7.18 28.66 55.95
CA LYS A 312 7.81 29.08 57.22
C LYS A 312 6.73 29.52 58.21
N GLY A 313 6.93 29.21 59.49
CA GLY A 313 5.96 29.55 60.54
C GLY A 313 4.67 28.72 60.45
N ASP A 314 3.52 29.35 60.74
CA ASP A 314 2.19 28.73 60.67
C ASP A 314 1.63 28.66 59.23
N LYS A 315 2.47 28.27 58.27
CA LYS A 315 2.08 28.01 56.87
C LYS A 315 2.27 26.53 56.57
N ILE A 316 1.32 25.94 55.86
CA ILE A 316 1.41 24.57 55.36
C ILE A 316 1.06 24.51 53.87
N ASP A 317 1.62 23.53 53.15
CA ASP A 317 1.24 23.24 51.76
C ASP A 317 0.77 21.79 51.64
N LEU A 318 -0.41 21.59 51.07
CA LEU A 318 -1.07 20.30 51.01
C LEU A 318 -0.85 19.68 49.64
N CYS A 319 -0.30 18.47 49.60
CA CYS A 319 -0.10 17.75 48.35
C CYS A 319 -1.43 17.18 47.85
N PHE A 320 -1.80 17.50 46.62
CA PHE A 320 -2.95 16.93 45.93
C PHE A 320 -2.48 16.06 44.77
N ASN A 321 -3.29 15.08 44.37
CA ASN A 321 -2.95 14.22 43.24
C ASN A 321 -3.07 14.96 41.91
N THR A 322 -3.88 16.02 41.84
CA THR A 322 -4.09 16.80 40.61
C THR A 322 -4.06 18.30 40.87
N ARG A 323 -3.58 19.05 39.86
CA ARG A 323 -3.57 20.51 39.89
C ARG A 323 -4.97 21.12 40.03
N ALA A 324 -5.99 20.46 39.49
CA ALA A 324 -7.37 20.91 39.61
C ALA A 324 -7.87 20.87 41.06
N GLU A 325 -7.51 19.84 41.84
CA GLU A 325 -7.84 19.74 43.26
C GLU A 325 -7.09 20.80 44.09
N ALA A 326 -5.80 21.00 43.80
CA ALA A 326 -5.01 22.06 44.43
C ALA A 326 -5.60 23.46 44.19
N ILE A 327 -6.07 23.74 42.97
CA ILE A 327 -6.74 25.00 42.62
C ILE A 327 -8.11 25.12 43.33
N ALA A 328 -8.89 24.03 43.38
CA ALA A 328 -10.17 24.01 44.08
C ALA A 328 -10.01 24.22 45.60
N TRP A 329 -8.90 23.73 46.16
CA TRP A 329 -8.51 24.04 47.53
C TRP A 329 -8.12 25.51 47.70
N GLY A 330 -7.29 26.05 46.80
CA GLY A 330 -6.84 27.44 46.85
C GLY A 330 -6.06 27.76 48.13
N ARG A 331 -5.99 29.04 48.51
CA ARG A 331 -5.36 29.47 49.76
C ARG A 331 -6.43 29.76 50.81
N ARG A 332 -6.32 29.16 51.98
CA ARG A 332 -7.28 29.35 53.07
C ARG A 332 -6.64 29.24 54.44
N THR A 333 -7.19 29.96 55.41
CA THR A 333 -6.82 29.82 56.81
C THR A 333 -7.67 28.72 57.43
N VAL A 334 -7.01 27.72 58.02
CA VAL A 334 -7.67 26.56 58.63
C VAL A 334 -7.10 26.28 60.01
N THR A 335 -7.95 25.80 60.90
CA THR A 335 -7.52 25.30 62.21
C THR A 335 -7.25 23.81 62.08
N ILE A 336 -5.97 23.43 62.07
CA ILE A 336 -5.54 22.03 62.00
C ILE A 336 -5.45 21.43 63.40
N THR A 337 -5.52 20.11 63.48
CA THR A 337 -5.22 19.36 64.71
C THR A 337 -3.95 18.56 64.54
N ILE A 338 -2.96 18.81 65.40
CA ILE A 338 -1.74 18.03 65.50
C ILE A 338 -2.01 16.83 66.40
N LEU A 339 -1.84 15.63 65.85
CA LEU A 339 -2.09 14.39 66.57
C LEU A 339 -0.86 13.97 67.39
N PRO A 340 -1.05 13.34 68.56
CA PRO A 340 0.05 12.79 69.35
C PRO A 340 0.74 11.61 68.67
#